data_AF-A0A1C4XBE2-F1
#
_entry.id   AF-A0A1C4XBE2-F1
#
_cell.length_a   1.000
_cell.length_b   1.000
_cell.length_c   1.000
_cell.angle_alpha   90.00
_cell.angle_beta   90.00
_cell.angle_gamma   90.00
#
_symmetry.space_group_name_H-M   'P 1'
#
loop_
_entity.id
_entity.type
_entity.pdbx_description
1 polymer ?
#
loop_
_entity_poly.entity_id
_entity_poly.type
_entity_poly.pdbx_seq_one_letter_code
_entity_poly.pdbx_strand_id
1 'polypeptide(L)'
;MSERGRGEEPPYRRIAAEIRRRIDLGELRPGDRVPSARQLTREHGVAIATATRVLALLRAEGLVLTRPGAGTVVAPTRREPARGEPELSRERVLRTALALADEGGLAAVSMRQIAAELGVATMSLYRHVRGRDELILAMADAVLADAPLPVAEPAGWRARLEVLARAQWAVYRRHPWVPHVISIARPQPLPHGMAHTDRALRATAGLGLDRQVRWHVAITLMAYVKGIATNLEMGAQAEQDTGLTHDQWVERQQATFQQLMAGGGLATMDALTSGGVDVDLETVFDFGLRRLLDGIAVLIEGGPEVSPGR
;
A
#
# COMPACT_ATOMS: atom_id res chain seq x y z
N MET A 1 11.46 44.97 -40.64
CA MET A 1 11.17 43.88 -41.60
C MET A 1 12.45 43.12 -41.86
N SER A 2 12.59 41.92 -41.29
CA SER A 2 13.66 40.99 -41.64
C SER A 2 13.06 39.58 -41.69
N GLU A 3 12.49 39.25 -42.83
CA GLU A 3 12.16 37.87 -43.22
C GLU A 3 13.44 37.19 -43.69
N ARG A 4 13.97 36.25 -42.88
CA ARG A 4 14.84 35.17 -43.36
C ARG A 4 14.94 34.07 -42.31
N GLY A 5 14.23 32.97 -42.57
CA GLY A 5 14.26 31.74 -41.78
C GLY A 5 12.97 30.92 -41.89
N ARG A 6 12.54 30.56 -43.12
CA ARG A 6 11.55 29.47 -43.29
C ARG A 6 12.22 28.22 -42.75
N GLY A 7 11.93 27.88 -41.49
CA GLY A 7 12.54 26.78 -40.76
C GLY A 7 12.13 25.46 -41.40
N GLU A 8 13.01 24.90 -42.20
CA GLU A 8 12.90 23.53 -42.64
C GLU A 8 12.83 22.63 -41.40
N GLU A 9 11.81 21.79 -41.33
CA GLU A 9 11.58 20.94 -40.16
C GLU A 9 12.82 20.05 -39.92
N PRO A 10 13.39 20.03 -38.71
CA PRO A 10 14.61 19.29 -38.43
C PRO A 10 14.51 17.83 -38.90
N PRO A 11 15.56 17.24 -39.50
CA PRO A 11 15.50 15.90 -40.12
C PRO A 11 14.94 14.80 -39.20
N TYR A 12 15.23 14.85 -37.90
CA TYR A 12 14.70 13.87 -36.94
C TYR A 12 13.18 13.96 -36.77
N ARG A 13 12.56 15.13 -36.89
CA ARG A 13 11.10 15.29 -36.79
C ARG A 13 10.40 14.77 -38.03
N ARG A 14 10.95 15.03 -39.22
CA ARG A 14 10.44 14.48 -40.49
C ARG A 14 10.43 12.95 -40.48
N ILE A 15 11.55 12.33 -40.07
CA ILE A 15 11.67 10.87 -39.99
C ILE A 15 10.73 10.30 -38.90
N ALA A 16 10.61 10.97 -37.74
CA ALA A 16 9.65 10.54 -36.71
C ALA A 16 8.20 10.63 -37.20
N ALA A 17 7.84 11.70 -37.92
CA ALA A 17 6.50 11.87 -38.48
C ALA A 17 6.17 10.82 -39.55
N GLU A 18 7.16 10.42 -40.35
CA GLU A 18 7.02 9.32 -41.30
C GLU A 18 6.73 7.99 -40.59
N ILE A 19 7.52 7.65 -39.57
CA ILE A 19 7.30 6.41 -38.80
C ILE A 19 5.96 6.45 -38.07
N ARG A 20 5.57 7.60 -37.51
CA ARG A 20 4.25 7.80 -36.91
C ARG A 20 3.14 7.53 -37.90
N ARG A 21 3.21 8.11 -39.12
CA ARG A 21 2.22 7.86 -40.18
C ARG A 21 2.11 6.37 -40.51
N ARG A 22 3.22 5.64 -40.56
CA ARG A 22 3.20 4.18 -40.82
C ARG A 22 2.53 3.38 -39.70
N ILE A 23 2.67 3.83 -38.46
CA ILE A 23 1.94 3.25 -37.31
C ILE A 23 0.45 3.59 -37.42
N ASP A 24 0.12 4.85 -37.70
CA ASP A 24 -1.27 5.34 -37.81
C ASP A 24 -2.03 4.67 -38.97
N LEU A 25 -1.36 4.41 -40.10
CA LEU A 25 -1.91 3.69 -41.25
C LEU A 25 -1.94 2.16 -41.04
N GLY A 26 -1.43 1.65 -39.93
CA GLY A 26 -1.41 0.21 -39.62
C GLY A 26 -0.39 -0.61 -40.41
N GLU A 27 0.55 0.05 -41.11
CA GLU A 27 1.67 -0.59 -41.80
C GLU A 27 2.72 -1.15 -40.81
N LEU A 28 2.80 -0.54 -39.63
CA LEU A 28 3.57 -1.02 -38.48
C LEU A 28 2.61 -1.31 -37.33
N ARG A 29 2.40 -2.59 -37.01
CA ARG A 29 1.43 -3.04 -36.00
C ARG A 29 2.07 -3.07 -34.60
N PRO A 30 1.26 -2.99 -33.53
CA PRO A 30 1.70 -3.28 -32.18
C PRO A 30 2.61 -4.50 -32.06
N GLY A 31 3.82 -4.31 -31.53
CA GLY A 31 4.83 -5.37 -31.38
C GLY A 31 5.74 -5.58 -32.58
N ASP A 32 5.46 -5.00 -33.74
CA ASP A 32 6.37 -5.01 -34.89
C ASP A 32 7.65 -4.24 -34.56
N ARG A 33 8.76 -4.67 -35.13
CA ARG A 33 10.05 -3.99 -34.97
C ARG A 33 10.04 -2.68 -35.75
N VAL A 34 10.37 -1.58 -35.08
CA VAL A 34 10.69 -0.33 -35.78
C VAL A 34 12.17 -0.34 -36.21
N PRO A 35 12.54 0.39 -37.28
CA PRO A 35 13.93 0.46 -37.72
C PRO A 35 14.87 0.88 -36.59
N SER A 36 15.97 0.13 -36.43
CA SER A 36 17.01 0.47 -35.44
C SER A 36 17.72 1.78 -35.80
N ALA A 37 18.43 2.40 -34.84
CA ALA A 37 19.18 3.62 -35.11
C ALA A 37 20.18 3.47 -36.27
N ARG A 38 20.84 2.30 -36.37
CA ARG A 38 21.73 1.96 -37.50
C ARG A 38 21.00 1.85 -38.83
N GLN A 39 19.78 1.32 -38.82
CA GLN A 39 18.96 1.19 -40.02
C GLN A 39 18.46 2.55 -40.51
N LEU A 40 17.98 3.40 -39.59
CA LEU A 40 17.58 4.77 -39.88
C LEU A 40 18.72 5.62 -40.46
N THR A 41 19.95 5.43 -39.96
CA THR A 41 21.15 6.06 -40.54
C THR A 41 21.36 5.65 -42.00
N ARG A 42 21.22 4.37 -42.34
CA ARG A 42 21.41 3.88 -43.71
C ARG A 42 20.29 4.33 -44.65
N GLU A 43 19.03 4.26 -44.20
CA GLU A 43 17.86 4.55 -45.03
C GLU A 43 17.69 6.05 -45.29
N HIS A 44 17.98 6.89 -44.31
CA HIS A 44 17.76 8.34 -44.41
C HIS A 44 19.06 9.16 -44.53
N GLY A 45 20.23 8.52 -44.56
CA GLY A 45 21.52 9.21 -44.69
C GLY A 45 21.86 10.15 -43.53
N VAL A 46 21.33 9.90 -42.33
CA VAL A 46 21.48 10.77 -41.16
C VAL A 46 22.52 10.27 -40.17
N ALA A 47 23.19 11.19 -39.46
CA ALA A 47 24.10 10.84 -38.37
C ALA A 47 23.40 9.99 -37.28
N ILE A 48 24.14 9.08 -36.65
CA ILE A 48 23.59 8.16 -35.64
C ILE A 48 22.90 8.90 -34.47
N ALA A 49 23.42 10.07 -34.06
CA ALA A 49 22.80 10.91 -33.03
C ALA A 49 21.44 11.48 -33.44
N THR A 50 21.19 11.67 -34.74
CA THR A 50 19.90 12.07 -35.29
C THR A 50 18.93 10.90 -35.30
N ALA A 51 19.37 9.70 -35.70
CA ALA A 51 18.58 8.48 -35.65
C ALA A 51 18.19 8.09 -34.21
N THR A 52 19.10 8.24 -33.24
CA THR A 52 18.79 8.06 -31.81
C THR A 52 17.75 9.08 -31.33
N ARG A 53 17.81 10.33 -31.80
CA ARG A 53 16.80 11.36 -31.49
C ARG A 53 15.42 11.03 -32.07
N VAL A 54 15.33 10.42 -33.25
CA VAL A 54 14.06 9.91 -33.82
C VAL A 54 13.43 8.89 -32.86
N LEU A 55 14.19 7.86 -32.46
CA LEU A 55 13.70 6.82 -31.56
C LEU A 55 13.35 7.35 -30.16
N ALA A 56 14.12 8.33 -29.66
CA ALA A 56 13.82 9.00 -28.41
C ALA A 56 12.51 9.80 -28.48
N LEU A 57 12.27 10.51 -29.59
CA LEU A 57 11.04 11.27 -29.80
C LEU A 57 9.81 10.34 -29.87
N LEU A 58 9.88 9.28 -30.67
CA LEU A 58 8.80 8.28 -30.77
C LEU A 58 8.53 7.59 -29.42
N ARG A 59 9.57 7.37 -28.60
CA ARG A 59 9.42 6.81 -27.25
C ARG A 59 8.76 7.81 -26.30
N ALA A 60 9.14 9.08 -26.37
CA ALA A 60 8.53 10.15 -25.57
C ALA A 60 7.04 10.35 -25.90
N GLU A 61 6.64 10.06 -27.15
CA GLU A 61 5.24 10.07 -27.60
C GLU A 61 4.48 8.77 -27.28
N GLY A 62 5.15 7.76 -26.70
CA GLY A 62 4.54 6.48 -26.36
C GLY A 62 4.22 5.59 -27.58
N LEU A 63 4.76 5.90 -28.77
CA LEU A 63 4.53 5.14 -30.00
C LEU A 63 5.41 3.89 -30.11
N VAL A 64 6.54 3.85 -29.40
CA VAL A 64 7.49 2.75 -29.42
C VAL A 64 8.09 2.46 -28.04
N LEU A 65 8.49 1.22 -27.79
CA LEU A 65 9.14 0.78 -26.55
C LEU A 65 10.31 -0.16 -26.84
N THR A 66 11.27 -0.25 -25.92
CA THR A 66 12.42 -1.15 -26.06
C THR A 66 12.09 -2.50 -25.43
N ARG A 67 12.24 -3.60 -26.18
CA ARG A 67 12.13 -4.97 -25.66
C ARG A 67 13.50 -5.65 -25.60
N PRO A 68 13.90 -6.24 -24.45
CA PRO A 68 15.11 -7.05 -24.36
C PRO A 68 15.15 -8.14 -25.46
N GLY A 69 16.27 -8.24 -26.17
CA GLY A 69 16.45 -9.22 -27.26
C GLY A 69 15.71 -8.94 -28.58
N ALA A 70 14.72 -8.04 -28.61
CA ALA A 70 13.92 -7.75 -29.80
C ALA A 70 14.13 -6.34 -30.39
N GLY A 71 14.83 -5.45 -29.67
CA GLY A 71 15.09 -4.07 -30.10
C GLY A 71 13.92 -3.13 -29.80
N THR A 72 13.81 -2.03 -30.55
CA THR A 72 12.68 -1.11 -30.42
C THR A 72 11.49 -1.66 -31.22
N VAL A 73 10.32 -1.74 -30.59
CA VAL A 73 9.08 -2.21 -31.21
C VAL A 73 7.98 -1.15 -31.08
N VAL A 74 6.99 -1.20 -31.96
CA VAL A 74 5.78 -0.37 -31.87
C VAL A 74 5.09 -0.70 -30.55
N ALA A 75 4.80 0.34 -29.77
CA ALA A 75 4.06 0.20 -28.53
C ALA A 75 2.65 -0.35 -28.83
N PRO A 76 2.04 -1.12 -27.91
CA PRO A 76 0.62 -1.44 -28.05
C PRO A 76 -0.14 -0.14 -28.27
N THR A 77 -0.88 -0.04 -29.38
CA THR A 77 -1.74 1.10 -29.69
C THR A 77 -2.53 1.40 -28.44
N ARG A 78 -2.50 2.68 -28.01
CA ARG A 78 -3.40 3.20 -26.98
C ARG A 78 -4.78 2.66 -27.32
N ARG A 79 -5.24 1.69 -26.54
CA ARG A 79 -6.59 1.17 -26.69
C ARG A 79 -7.49 2.40 -26.65
N GLU A 80 -8.18 2.71 -27.75
CA GLU A 80 -9.54 3.20 -27.59
C GLU A 80 -10.16 2.28 -26.56
N PRO A 81 -10.72 2.81 -25.45
CA PRO A 81 -11.18 1.98 -24.36
C PRO A 81 -12.04 0.89 -24.97
N ALA A 82 -11.57 -0.36 -24.84
CA ALA A 82 -12.30 -1.50 -25.35
C ALA A 82 -13.72 -1.35 -24.81
N ARG A 83 -14.73 -1.36 -25.68
CA ARG A 83 -16.14 -1.35 -25.25
C ARG A 83 -16.29 -2.43 -24.17
N GLY A 84 -16.33 -2.01 -22.90
CA GLY A 84 -16.31 -2.90 -21.74
C GLY A 84 -15.28 -2.60 -20.64
N GLU A 85 -14.27 -1.73 -20.82
CA GLU A 85 -13.51 -1.24 -19.66
C GLU A 85 -14.36 -0.24 -18.88
N PRO A 86 -14.58 -0.44 -17.56
CA PRO A 86 -15.41 0.46 -16.79
C PRO A 86 -14.80 1.86 -16.84
N GLU A 87 -15.66 2.83 -17.17
CA GLU A 87 -15.40 4.25 -17.07
C GLU A 87 -14.67 4.56 -15.76
N LEU A 88 -13.77 5.54 -15.77
CA LEU A 88 -13.07 5.97 -14.56
C LEU A 88 -14.11 6.18 -13.45
N SER A 89 -13.97 5.41 -12.37
CA SER A 89 -14.92 5.42 -11.26
C SER A 89 -14.16 5.59 -9.96
N ARG A 90 -14.85 6.08 -8.93
CA ARG A 90 -14.28 6.22 -7.58
C ARG A 90 -13.75 4.88 -7.07
N GLU A 91 -14.45 3.78 -7.35
CA GLU A 91 -14.04 2.43 -6.97
C GLU A 91 -12.75 1.99 -7.68
N ARG A 92 -12.62 2.29 -8.99
CA ARG A 92 -11.40 1.96 -9.74
C ARG A 92 -10.20 2.75 -9.23
N VAL A 93 -10.39 4.04 -8.92
CA VAL A 93 -9.37 4.89 -8.27
C VAL A 93 -8.96 4.33 -6.91
N LEU A 94 -9.95 3.96 -6.09
CA LEU A 94 -9.73 3.38 -4.77
C LEU A 94 -8.93 2.07 -4.83
N ARG A 95 -9.34 1.15 -5.70
CA ARG A 95 -8.69 -0.16 -5.88
C ARG A 95 -7.23 -0.03 -6.34
N THR A 96 -6.97 0.88 -7.27
CA THR A 96 -5.59 1.16 -7.70
C THR A 96 -4.76 1.77 -6.58
N ALA A 97 -5.32 2.70 -5.80
CA ALA A 97 -4.62 3.29 -4.67
C ALA A 97 -4.32 2.26 -3.56
N LEU A 98 -5.24 1.33 -3.31
CA LEU A 98 -5.03 0.20 -2.40
C LEU A 98 -3.86 -0.69 -2.86
N ALA A 99 -3.84 -1.09 -4.14
CA ALA A 99 -2.75 -1.90 -4.67
C ALA A 99 -1.38 -1.21 -4.53
N LEU A 100 -1.30 0.09 -4.85
CA LEU A 100 -0.07 0.87 -4.66
C LEU A 100 0.37 0.94 -3.19
N ALA A 101 -0.58 1.06 -2.26
CA ALA A 101 -0.28 1.10 -0.83
C ALA A 101 0.17 -0.24 -0.28
N ASP A 102 -0.42 -1.34 -0.76
CA ASP A 102 -0.05 -2.69 -0.36
C ASP A 102 1.35 -3.06 -0.84
N GLU A 103 1.76 -2.56 -2.01
CA GLU A 103 3.09 -2.80 -2.58
C GLU A 103 4.18 -1.86 -2.04
N GLY A 104 3.89 -0.57 -1.91
CA GLY A 104 4.92 0.46 -1.63
C GLY A 104 4.60 1.40 -0.46
N GLY A 105 3.67 1.00 0.40
CA GLY A 105 3.21 1.80 1.54
C GLY A 105 2.51 3.10 1.13
N LEU A 106 2.19 3.95 2.10
CA LEU A 106 1.51 5.23 1.84
C LEU A 106 2.32 6.18 0.97
N ALA A 107 3.65 6.04 0.95
CA ALA A 107 4.55 6.88 0.16
C ALA A 107 4.37 6.68 -1.35
N ALA A 108 4.03 5.46 -1.79
CA ALA A 108 3.74 5.15 -3.20
C ALA A 108 2.42 5.76 -3.69
N VAL A 109 1.48 6.03 -2.78
CA VAL A 109 0.15 6.55 -3.10
C VAL A 109 0.23 8.04 -3.44
N SER A 110 0.23 8.36 -4.72
CA SER A 110 0.12 9.74 -5.21
C SER A 110 -0.85 9.85 -6.38
N MET A 111 -1.49 11.02 -6.53
CA MET A 111 -2.43 11.28 -7.63
C MET A 111 -1.79 11.07 -9.00
N ARG A 112 -0.49 11.34 -9.13
CA ARG A 112 0.25 11.12 -10.37
C ARG A 112 0.47 9.63 -10.65
N GLN A 113 0.88 8.86 -9.65
CA GLN A 113 1.09 7.42 -9.80
C GLN A 113 -0.23 6.70 -10.10
N ILE A 114 -1.31 7.03 -9.38
CA ILE A 114 -2.64 6.48 -9.65
C ILE A 114 -3.10 6.80 -11.07
N ALA A 115 -2.87 8.03 -11.55
CA ALA A 115 -3.24 8.42 -12.90
C ALA A 115 -2.43 7.67 -13.97
N ALA A 116 -1.13 7.49 -13.73
CA ALA A 116 -0.23 6.74 -14.60
C ALA A 116 -0.66 5.27 -14.70
N GLU A 117 -0.94 4.63 -13.57
CA GLU A 117 -1.41 3.24 -13.49
C GLU A 117 -2.75 3.04 -14.20
N LEU A 118 -3.65 4.02 -14.09
CA LEU A 118 -4.95 4.01 -14.77
C LEU A 118 -4.89 4.47 -16.23
N GLY A 119 -3.75 4.96 -16.73
CA GLY A 119 -3.60 5.49 -18.09
C GLY A 119 -4.42 6.76 -18.37
N VAL A 120 -4.80 7.52 -17.33
CA VAL A 120 -5.62 8.74 -17.43
C VAL A 120 -4.84 10.00 -17.05
N ALA A 121 -5.36 11.17 -17.43
CA ALA A 121 -4.83 12.44 -16.92
C ALA A 121 -5.15 12.61 -15.43
N THR A 122 -4.19 13.08 -14.63
CA THR A 122 -4.36 13.29 -13.18
C THR A 122 -5.57 14.17 -12.83
N MET A 123 -5.86 15.18 -13.66
CA MET A 123 -7.04 16.04 -13.50
C MET A 123 -8.36 15.28 -13.53
N SER A 124 -8.42 14.12 -14.20
CA SER A 124 -9.63 13.30 -14.25
C SER A 124 -9.94 12.62 -12.92
N LEU A 125 -8.93 12.34 -12.08
CA LEU A 125 -9.13 11.69 -10.78
C LEU A 125 -9.89 12.59 -9.81
N TYR A 126 -9.67 13.90 -9.86
CA TYR A 126 -10.29 14.86 -8.94
C TYR A 126 -11.81 14.99 -9.09
N ARG A 127 -12.40 14.45 -10.17
CA ARG A 127 -13.86 14.31 -10.30
C ARG A 127 -14.44 13.22 -9.40
N HIS A 128 -13.62 12.27 -8.97
CA HIS A 128 -14.04 11.10 -8.19
C HIS A 128 -13.56 11.12 -6.73
N VAL A 129 -12.47 11.85 -6.46
CA VAL A 129 -11.88 12.00 -5.12
C VAL A 129 -11.43 13.45 -4.93
N ARG A 130 -11.64 14.05 -3.75
CA ARG A 130 -11.30 15.48 -3.56
C ARG A 130 -9.80 15.69 -3.36
N GLY A 131 -9.07 14.66 -2.95
CA GLY A 131 -7.62 14.70 -2.79
C GLY A 131 -7.04 13.45 -2.18
N ARG A 132 -5.71 13.46 -1.97
CA ARG A 132 -4.95 12.33 -1.42
C ARG A 132 -5.41 11.94 -0.01
N ASP A 133 -5.60 12.91 0.87
CA ASP A 133 -5.92 12.62 2.28
C ASP A 133 -7.30 11.97 2.43
N GLU A 134 -8.32 12.47 1.70
CA GLU A 134 -9.64 11.84 1.66
C GLU A 134 -9.58 10.44 1.03
N LEU A 135 -8.79 10.28 -0.03
CA LEU A 135 -8.59 8.97 -0.65
C LEU A 135 -7.97 7.98 0.34
N ILE A 136 -6.95 8.38 1.10
CA ILE A 136 -6.32 7.52 2.12
C ILE A 136 -7.31 7.12 3.21
N LEU A 137 -8.16 8.04 3.67
CA LEU A 137 -9.22 7.71 4.63
C LEU A 137 -10.24 6.75 4.03
N ALA A 138 -10.66 6.94 2.78
CA ALA A 138 -11.57 6.04 2.08
C ALA A 138 -10.94 4.64 1.87
N MET A 139 -9.64 4.58 1.59
CA MET A 139 -8.88 3.33 1.51
C MET A 139 -8.91 2.59 2.84
N ALA A 140 -8.59 3.28 3.94
CA ALA A 140 -8.60 2.69 5.27
C ALA A 140 -10.00 2.21 5.68
N ASP A 141 -11.07 2.96 5.36
CA ASP A 141 -12.43 2.52 5.66
C ASP A 141 -12.85 1.30 4.84
N ALA A 142 -12.45 1.24 3.56
CA ALA A 142 -12.77 0.12 2.67
C ALA A 142 -12.13 -1.20 3.14
N VAL A 143 -10.85 -1.19 3.53
CA VAL A 143 -10.19 -2.41 4.04
C VAL A 143 -10.74 -2.86 5.38
N LEU A 144 -11.25 -1.94 6.21
CA LEU A 144 -11.96 -2.28 7.44
C LEU A 144 -13.34 -2.90 7.16
N ALA A 145 -13.97 -2.57 6.03
CA ALA A 145 -15.22 -3.19 5.60
C ALA A 145 -15.05 -4.68 5.27
N ASP A 146 -13.92 -5.03 4.65
CA ASP A 146 -13.58 -6.39 4.22
C ASP A 146 -12.95 -7.27 5.33
N ALA A 147 -13.00 -6.80 6.58
CA ALA A 147 -12.45 -7.54 7.71
C ALA A 147 -13.11 -8.93 7.84
N PRO A 148 -12.33 -10.00 8.07
CA PRO A 148 -12.81 -11.38 8.09
C PRO A 148 -13.55 -11.69 9.40
N LEU A 149 -14.75 -11.14 9.55
CA LEU A 149 -15.62 -11.39 10.71
C LEU A 149 -16.49 -12.64 10.45
N PRO A 150 -16.70 -13.50 11.46
CA PRO A 150 -17.55 -14.68 11.31
C PRO A 150 -19.00 -14.27 11.06
N VAL A 151 -19.68 -15.10 10.25
CA VAL A 151 -21.10 -14.90 9.90
C VAL A 151 -22.01 -14.97 11.14
N ALA A 152 -21.69 -15.85 12.08
CA ALA A 152 -22.38 -15.97 13.35
C ALA A 152 -21.52 -15.36 14.47
N GLU A 153 -22.11 -14.49 15.29
CA GLU A 153 -21.42 -13.95 16.46
C GLU A 153 -21.20 -15.05 17.51
N PRO A 154 -19.97 -15.22 18.02
CA PRO A 154 -19.70 -16.21 19.06
C PRO A 154 -20.45 -15.87 20.36
N ALA A 155 -20.67 -16.91 21.18
CA ALA A 155 -21.24 -16.77 22.50
C ALA A 155 -20.21 -16.20 23.49
N GLY A 156 -20.67 -15.29 24.36
CA GLY A 156 -19.85 -14.69 25.41
C GLY A 156 -19.02 -13.48 24.95
N TRP A 157 -18.84 -12.54 25.87
CA TRP A 157 -18.13 -11.29 25.62
C TRP A 157 -16.68 -11.50 25.18
N ARG A 158 -16.00 -12.47 25.80
CA ARG A 158 -14.57 -12.75 25.57
C ARG A 158 -14.31 -13.18 24.13
N ALA A 159 -15.06 -14.17 23.66
CA ALA A 159 -14.93 -14.67 22.28
C ALA A 159 -15.29 -13.60 21.25
N ARG A 160 -16.28 -12.74 21.53
CA ARG A 160 -16.63 -11.62 20.66
C ARG A 160 -15.50 -10.60 20.52
N LEU A 161 -14.89 -10.21 21.65
CA LEU A 161 -13.75 -9.29 21.64
C LEU A 161 -12.51 -9.90 20.97
N GLU A 162 -12.25 -11.19 21.22
CA GLU A 162 -11.14 -11.90 20.58
C GLU A 162 -11.29 -11.94 19.05
N VAL A 163 -12.48 -12.27 18.55
CA VAL A 163 -12.77 -12.28 17.11
C VAL A 163 -12.55 -10.90 16.49
N LEU A 164 -13.01 -9.84 17.15
CA LEU A 164 -12.82 -8.47 16.65
C LEU A 164 -11.33 -8.10 16.59
N ALA A 165 -10.57 -8.41 17.64
CA ALA A 165 -9.14 -8.15 17.68
C ALA A 165 -8.38 -8.94 16.59
N ARG A 166 -8.71 -10.22 16.39
CA ARG A 166 -8.11 -11.06 15.35
C ARG A 166 -8.48 -10.61 13.94
N ALA A 167 -9.72 -10.17 13.71
CA ALA A 167 -10.13 -9.64 12.42
C ALA A 167 -9.39 -8.33 12.10
N GLN A 168 -9.24 -7.44 13.07
CA GLN A 168 -8.46 -6.21 12.92
C GLN A 168 -6.97 -6.51 12.68
N TRP A 169 -6.39 -7.46 13.41
CA TRP A 169 -5.02 -7.93 13.21
C TRP A 169 -4.82 -8.47 11.79
N ALA A 170 -5.75 -9.29 11.28
CA ALA A 170 -5.70 -9.83 9.93
C ALA A 170 -5.74 -8.73 8.87
N VAL A 171 -6.58 -7.70 9.05
CA VAL A 171 -6.60 -6.52 8.16
C VAL A 171 -5.24 -5.81 8.16
N TYR A 172 -4.67 -5.55 9.34
CA TYR A 172 -3.38 -4.86 9.42
C TYR A 172 -2.21 -5.67 8.87
N ARG A 173 -2.23 -6.99 9.02
CA ARG A 173 -1.24 -7.87 8.37
C ARG A 173 -1.32 -7.84 6.86
N ARG A 174 -2.53 -7.79 6.31
CA ARG A 174 -2.75 -7.69 4.86
C ARG A 174 -2.45 -6.30 4.32
N HIS A 175 -2.69 -5.27 5.11
CA HIS A 175 -2.54 -3.86 4.75
C HIS A 175 -1.71 -3.11 5.82
N PRO A 176 -0.38 -3.28 5.85
CA PRO A 176 0.50 -2.77 6.92
C PRO A 176 0.48 -1.25 7.11
N TRP A 177 0.04 -0.51 6.10
CA TRP A 177 -0.07 0.96 6.11
C TRP A 177 -1.27 1.49 6.92
N VAL A 178 -2.31 0.67 7.16
CA VAL A 178 -3.58 1.12 7.77
C VAL A 178 -3.42 1.62 9.22
N PRO A 179 -2.63 0.98 10.11
CA PRO A 179 -2.37 1.48 11.46
C PRO A 179 -1.87 2.93 11.50
N HIS A 180 -1.18 3.40 10.46
CA HIS A 180 -0.64 4.76 10.39
C HIS A 180 -1.67 5.81 9.97
N VAL A 181 -2.81 5.39 9.40
CA VAL A 181 -3.92 6.28 9.02
C VAL A 181 -4.86 6.55 10.19
N ILE A 182 -5.05 5.56 11.07
CA ILE A 182 -6.07 5.62 12.12
C ILE A 182 -5.52 6.33 13.36
N SER A 183 -6.06 7.51 13.69
CA SER A 183 -5.69 8.22 14.92
C SER A 183 -6.66 7.93 16.07
N ILE A 184 -6.15 7.45 17.19
CA ILE A 184 -6.93 7.28 18.43
C ILE A 184 -7.21 8.65 19.08
N ALA A 185 -6.23 9.55 19.08
CA ALA A 185 -6.35 10.87 19.70
C ALA A 185 -7.20 11.84 18.87
N ARG A 186 -7.27 11.65 17.54
CA ARG A 186 -8.04 12.49 16.62
C ARG A 186 -8.85 11.61 15.65
N PRO A 187 -9.89 10.91 16.15
CA PRO A 187 -10.64 9.96 15.34
C PRO A 187 -11.28 10.66 14.15
N GLN A 188 -11.12 10.05 12.98
CA GLN A 188 -11.80 10.47 11.75
C GLN A 188 -13.09 9.67 11.58
N PRO A 189 -14.12 10.24 10.95
CA PRO A 189 -15.36 9.52 10.66
C PRO A 189 -15.12 8.46 9.57
N LEU A 190 -14.90 7.22 10.02
CA LEU A 190 -14.74 6.02 9.19
C LEU A 190 -15.92 5.08 9.49
N PRO A 191 -16.99 5.06 8.67
CA PRO A 191 -18.20 4.29 8.96
C PRO A 191 -17.95 2.81 9.31
N HIS A 192 -17.09 2.12 8.57
CA HIS A 192 -16.78 0.72 8.84
C HIS A 192 -15.88 0.59 10.07
N GLY A 193 -14.92 1.50 10.27
CA GLY A 193 -14.14 1.57 11.51
C GLY A 193 -14.99 1.83 12.77
N MET A 194 -16.01 2.67 12.65
CA MET A 194 -16.99 2.92 13.71
C MET A 194 -17.86 1.68 13.97
N ALA A 195 -18.23 0.92 12.94
CA ALA A 195 -18.95 -0.34 13.10
C ALA A 195 -18.15 -1.39 13.88
N HIS A 196 -16.82 -1.47 13.70
CA HIS A 196 -15.94 -2.31 14.54
C HIS A 196 -15.98 -1.90 16.01
N THR A 197 -15.89 -0.59 16.27
CA THR A 197 -15.97 -0.04 17.63
C THR A 197 -17.35 -0.31 18.27
N ASP A 198 -18.43 -0.14 17.52
CA ASP A 198 -19.80 -0.45 17.97
C ASP A 198 -19.94 -1.92 18.35
N ARG A 199 -19.39 -2.85 17.55
CA ARG A 199 -19.39 -4.28 17.88
C ARG A 199 -18.65 -4.58 19.18
N ALA A 200 -17.50 -3.93 19.43
CA ALA A 200 -16.77 -4.08 20.69
C ALA A 200 -17.58 -3.55 21.89
N LEU A 201 -18.26 -2.41 21.73
CA LEU A 201 -19.17 -1.88 22.75
C LEU A 201 -20.37 -2.82 22.98
N ARG A 202 -20.90 -3.44 21.93
CA ARG A 202 -22.00 -4.41 22.03
C ARG A 202 -21.57 -5.70 22.72
N ALA A 203 -20.33 -6.15 22.50
CA ALA A 203 -19.77 -7.31 23.19
C ALA A 203 -19.72 -7.14 24.71
N THR A 204 -19.63 -5.90 25.20
CA THR A 204 -19.63 -5.57 26.64
C THR A 204 -21.01 -5.19 27.20
N ALA A 205 -22.07 -5.25 26.38
CA ALA A 205 -23.41 -4.92 26.82
C ALA A 205 -23.96 -5.93 27.84
N GLY A 206 -24.63 -5.43 28.88
CA GLY A 206 -25.26 -6.28 29.90
C GLY A 206 -24.30 -6.89 30.93
N LEU A 207 -23.02 -6.52 30.93
CA LEU A 207 -22.00 -7.06 31.86
C LEU A 207 -21.85 -6.26 33.16
N GLY A 208 -22.79 -5.36 33.48
CA GLY A 208 -22.71 -4.52 34.69
C GLY A 208 -21.64 -3.43 34.67
N LEU A 209 -20.94 -3.23 33.55
CA LEU A 209 -19.93 -2.18 33.39
C LEU A 209 -20.55 -0.81 33.12
N ASP A 210 -20.00 0.23 33.76
CA ASP A 210 -20.33 1.63 33.46
C ASP A 210 -20.01 2.01 31.99
N ARG A 211 -20.70 3.03 31.47
CA ARG A 211 -20.55 3.54 30.10
C ARG A 211 -19.12 3.92 29.77
N GLN A 212 -18.42 4.63 30.65
CA GLN A 212 -17.05 5.07 30.42
C GLN A 212 -16.09 3.87 30.40
N VAL A 213 -16.30 2.91 31.31
CA VAL A 213 -15.52 1.66 31.35
C VAL A 213 -15.68 0.87 30.05
N ARG A 214 -16.90 0.76 29.50
CA ARG A 214 -17.13 0.09 28.22
C ARG A 214 -16.37 0.74 27.06
N TRP A 215 -16.31 2.08 27.03
CA TRP A 215 -15.48 2.81 26.06
C TRP A 215 -13.99 2.56 26.27
N HIS A 216 -13.50 2.57 27.51
CA HIS A 216 -12.10 2.26 27.81
C HIS A 216 -11.73 0.85 27.36
N VAL A 217 -12.60 -0.15 27.58
CA VAL A 217 -12.36 -1.53 27.12
C VAL A 217 -12.27 -1.57 25.60
N ALA A 218 -13.24 -0.98 24.89
CA ALA A 218 -13.25 -0.99 23.43
C ALA A 218 -12.02 -0.28 22.84
N ILE A 219 -11.71 0.94 23.32
CA ILE A 219 -10.57 1.72 22.83
C ILE A 219 -9.24 1.04 23.17
N THR A 220 -9.08 0.51 24.39
CA THR A 220 -7.85 -0.19 24.80
C THR A 220 -7.60 -1.42 23.95
N LEU A 221 -8.63 -2.21 23.63
CA LEU A 221 -8.51 -3.36 22.74
C LEU A 221 -7.99 -2.94 21.35
N MET A 222 -8.64 -1.95 20.73
CA MET A 222 -8.24 -1.47 19.40
C MET A 222 -6.85 -0.82 19.41
N ALA A 223 -6.52 -0.11 20.49
CA ALA A 223 -5.21 0.52 20.69
C ALA A 223 -4.10 -0.52 20.82
N TYR A 224 -4.37 -1.61 21.54
CA TYR A 224 -3.44 -2.72 21.67
C TYR A 224 -3.12 -3.35 20.31
N VAL A 225 -4.15 -3.75 19.55
CA VAL A 225 -3.95 -4.36 18.22
C VAL A 225 -3.19 -3.41 17.29
N LYS A 226 -3.61 -2.13 17.25
CA LYS A 226 -2.94 -1.10 16.47
C LYS A 226 -1.47 -0.92 16.89
N GLY A 227 -1.19 -0.88 18.19
CA GLY A 227 0.15 -0.62 18.72
C GLY A 227 1.17 -1.71 18.35
N ILE A 228 0.75 -2.97 18.31
CA ILE A 228 1.61 -4.04 17.78
C ILE A 228 1.73 -3.90 16.26
N ALA A 229 0.61 -3.67 15.57
CA ALA A 229 0.55 -3.64 14.12
C ALA A 229 1.32 -2.49 13.45
N THR A 230 1.55 -1.36 14.13
CA THR A 230 2.40 -0.27 13.59
C THR A 230 3.84 -0.69 13.31
N ASN A 231 4.28 -1.85 13.80
CA ASN A 231 5.60 -2.40 13.52
C ASN A 231 5.64 -3.22 12.22
N LEU A 232 4.48 -3.58 11.65
CA LEU A 232 4.39 -4.40 10.43
C LEU A 232 4.91 -3.66 9.19
N GLU A 233 4.55 -2.38 9.01
CA GLU A 233 5.01 -1.59 7.85
C GLU A 233 6.53 -1.41 7.86
N MET A 234 7.12 -1.16 9.03
CA MET A 234 8.58 -1.07 9.17
C MET A 234 9.28 -2.37 8.79
N GLY A 235 8.73 -3.52 9.21
CA GLY A 235 9.26 -4.84 8.83
C GLY A 235 9.18 -5.08 7.32
N ALA A 236 8.01 -4.82 6.72
CA ALA A 236 7.80 -4.98 5.28
C ALA A 236 8.73 -4.08 4.44
N GLN A 237 8.89 -2.81 4.84
CA GLN A 237 9.79 -1.89 4.15
C GLN A 237 11.25 -2.33 4.26
N ALA A 238 11.69 -2.77 5.44
CA ALA A 238 13.06 -3.26 5.63
C ALA A 238 13.37 -4.49 4.77
N GLU A 239 12.41 -5.41 4.62
CA GLU A 239 12.53 -6.57 3.74
C GLU A 239 12.63 -6.14 2.26
N GLN A 240 11.83 -5.17 1.81
CA GLN A 240 11.91 -4.63 0.44
C GLN A 240 13.25 -3.93 0.16
N ASP A 241 13.75 -3.13 1.11
CA ASP A 241 14.97 -2.34 0.93
C ASP A 241 16.23 -3.22 0.98
N THR A 242 16.23 -4.26 1.81
CA THR A 242 17.40 -5.13 2.03
C THR A 242 17.37 -6.44 1.25
N GLY A 243 16.18 -6.87 0.81
CA GLY A 243 15.94 -8.19 0.21
C GLY A 243 16.06 -9.37 1.19
N LEU A 244 16.11 -9.10 2.50
CA LEU A 244 16.24 -10.12 3.54
C LEU A 244 14.90 -10.32 4.25
N THR A 245 14.50 -11.59 4.38
CA THR A 245 13.41 -11.97 5.28
C THR A 245 13.79 -11.67 6.75
N HIS A 246 12.79 -11.66 7.64
CA HIS A 246 13.02 -11.43 9.08
C HIS A 246 14.07 -12.38 9.66
N ASP A 247 13.94 -13.69 9.41
CA ASP A 247 14.84 -14.71 9.95
C ASP A 247 16.28 -14.52 9.44
N GLN A 248 16.44 -14.21 8.15
CA GLN A 248 17.75 -13.93 7.55
C GLN A 248 18.38 -12.66 8.13
N TRP A 249 17.56 -11.64 8.41
CA TRP A 249 18.03 -10.44 9.08
C TRP A 249 18.48 -10.74 10.51
N VAL A 250 17.71 -11.51 11.27
CA VAL A 250 18.05 -11.92 12.65
C VAL A 250 19.34 -12.74 12.65
N GLU A 251 19.47 -13.73 11.77
CA GLU A 251 20.68 -14.54 11.62
C GLU A 251 21.91 -13.67 11.32
N ARG A 252 21.78 -12.72 10.38
CA ARG A 252 22.86 -11.78 10.03
C ARG A 252 23.28 -10.89 11.19
N GLN A 253 22.34 -10.52 12.06
CA GLN A 253 22.60 -9.63 13.20
C GLN A 253 22.99 -10.38 14.48
N GLN A 254 22.92 -11.71 14.49
CA GLN A 254 23.16 -12.54 15.68
C GLN A 254 24.51 -12.23 16.33
N ALA A 255 25.58 -12.13 15.55
CA ALA A 255 26.92 -11.83 16.07
C ALA A 255 27.00 -10.44 16.72
N THR A 256 26.33 -9.45 16.14
CA THR A 256 26.26 -8.09 16.70
C THR A 256 25.48 -8.07 18.02
N PHE A 257 24.34 -8.77 18.09
CA PHE A 257 23.60 -8.92 19.33
C PHE A 257 24.45 -9.60 20.41
N GLN A 258 25.09 -10.74 20.10
CA GLN A 258 25.97 -11.45 21.04
C GLN A 258 27.09 -10.56 21.60
N GLN A 259 27.71 -9.74 20.76
CA GLN A 259 28.74 -8.79 21.21
C GLN A 259 28.20 -7.74 22.19
N LEU A 260 27.00 -7.21 21.93
CA LEU A 260 26.34 -6.27 22.83
C LEU A 260 25.97 -6.93 24.17
N MET A 261 25.51 -8.18 24.15
CA MET A 261 25.15 -8.93 25.36
C MET A 261 26.38 -9.25 26.22
N ALA A 262 27.49 -9.66 25.59
CA ALA A 262 28.75 -9.99 26.27
C ALA A 262 29.40 -8.77 26.97
N GLY A 263 29.00 -7.54 26.62
CA GLY A 263 29.46 -6.31 27.26
C GLY A 263 28.95 -6.09 28.69
N GLY A 264 28.12 -6.99 29.24
CA GLY A 264 27.68 -6.99 30.64
C GLY A 264 26.58 -5.98 31.00
N GLY A 265 26.31 -4.99 30.13
CA GLY A 265 25.26 -3.99 30.34
C GLY A 265 23.83 -4.48 30.13
N LEU A 266 23.66 -5.68 29.55
CA LEU A 266 22.35 -6.26 29.18
C LEU A 266 22.12 -7.65 29.81
N ALA A 267 22.64 -7.88 31.01
CA ALA A 267 22.66 -9.20 31.65
C ALA A 267 21.29 -9.90 31.75
N THR A 268 20.21 -9.17 32.05
CA THR A 268 18.86 -9.77 32.12
C THR A 268 18.37 -10.25 30.76
N MET A 269 18.62 -9.47 29.71
CA MET A 269 18.26 -9.87 28.35
C MET A 269 19.09 -11.09 27.93
N ASP A 270 20.38 -11.15 28.30
CA ASP A 270 21.28 -12.26 27.95
C ASP A 270 20.83 -13.57 28.57
N ALA A 271 20.49 -13.51 29.86
CA ALA A 271 19.97 -14.64 30.61
C ALA A 271 18.67 -15.20 30.00
N LEU A 272 17.82 -14.33 29.44
CA LEU A 272 16.55 -14.73 28.85
C LEU A 272 16.69 -15.21 27.40
N THR A 273 17.63 -14.68 26.61
CA THR A 273 17.81 -15.04 25.19
C THR A 273 18.72 -16.25 24.97
N SER A 274 19.52 -16.63 25.97
CA SER A 274 20.44 -17.79 25.93
C SER A 274 19.75 -19.14 25.56
N GLY A 275 18.41 -19.20 25.60
CA GLY A 275 17.61 -20.36 25.21
C GLY A 275 16.94 -20.27 23.82
N GLY A 276 17.22 -19.25 23.01
CA GLY A 276 16.62 -19.09 21.68
C GLY A 276 15.19 -18.53 21.73
N VAL A 277 15.04 -17.32 22.27
CA VAL A 277 13.74 -16.63 22.25
C VAL A 277 13.53 -16.05 20.85
N ASP A 278 12.54 -16.60 20.15
CA ASP A 278 11.98 -16.01 18.94
C ASP A 278 10.82 -15.07 19.33
N VAL A 279 10.96 -13.77 19.04
CA VAL A 279 9.95 -12.75 19.33
C VAL A 279 9.31 -12.30 18.04
N ASP A 280 8.40 -13.13 17.54
CA ASP A 280 7.57 -12.77 16.40
C ASP A 280 6.36 -11.92 16.82
N LEU A 281 5.94 -10.98 15.97
CA LEU A 281 4.84 -10.06 16.25
C LEU A 281 3.49 -10.79 16.40
N GLU A 282 3.27 -11.91 15.72
CA GLU A 282 2.05 -12.70 15.88
C GLU A 282 2.00 -13.34 17.27
N THR A 283 3.13 -13.85 17.76
CA THR A 283 3.22 -14.40 19.13
C THR A 283 3.02 -13.32 20.21
N VAL A 284 3.57 -12.12 20.01
CA VAL A 284 3.39 -10.98 20.91
C VAL A 284 1.93 -10.51 20.92
N PHE A 285 1.30 -10.47 19.74
CA PHE A 285 -0.13 -10.17 19.59
C PHE A 285 -0.99 -11.20 20.33
N ASP A 286 -0.74 -12.48 20.14
CA ASP A 286 -1.54 -13.54 20.78
C ASP A 286 -1.39 -13.55 22.29
N PHE A 287 -0.15 -13.41 22.78
CA PHE A 287 0.12 -13.36 24.21
C PHE A 287 -0.56 -12.16 24.86
N GLY A 288 -0.34 -10.95 24.33
CA GLY A 288 -0.88 -9.74 24.93
C GLY A 288 -2.40 -9.65 24.79
N LEU A 289 -3.01 -10.15 23.70
CA LEU A 289 -4.47 -10.23 23.59
C LEU A 289 -5.07 -11.10 24.69
N ARG A 290 -4.50 -12.28 24.94
CA ARG A 290 -4.97 -13.17 26.02
C ARG A 290 -4.86 -12.48 27.38
N ARG A 291 -3.72 -11.82 27.66
CA ARG A 291 -3.51 -11.09 28.93
C ARG A 291 -4.46 -9.91 29.10
N LEU A 292 -4.70 -9.16 28.03
CA LEU A 292 -5.65 -8.05 28.04
C LEU A 292 -7.07 -8.54 28.35
N LEU A 293 -7.51 -9.62 27.69
CA LEU A 293 -8.82 -10.22 27.94
C LEU A 293 -8.92 -10.83 29.35
N ASP A 294 -7.84 -11.42 29.89
CA ASP A 294 -7.80 -11.91 31.27
C ASP A 294 -7.98 -10.76 32.27
N GLY A 295 -7.31 -9.62 32.04
CA GLY A 295 -7.51 -8.43 32.87
C GLY A 295 -8.93 -7.87 32.80
N ILE A 296 -9.56 -7.88 31.61
CA ILE A 296 -10.96 -7.49 31.45
C ILE A 296 -11.91 -8.48 32.15
N ALA A 297 -11.57 -9.77 32.18
CA ALA A 297 -12.38 -10.77 32.90
C ALA A 297 -12.44 -10.46 34.39
N VAL A 298 -11.30 -10.11 35.01
CA VAL A 298 -11.25 -9.69 36.42
C VAL A 298 -12.15 -8.48 36.69
N LEU A 299 -12.19 -7.51 35.77
CA LEU A 299 -13.07 -6.34 35.88
C LEU A 299 -14.56 -6.69 35.80
N ILE A 300 -14.93 -7.67 34.97
CA ILE A 300 -16.32 -8.12 34.79
C ILE A 300 -16.75 -9.02 35.96
N GLU A 301 -15.86 -9.91 36.41
CA GLU A 301 -16.12 -10.91 37.46
C GLU A 301 -16.03 -10.31 38.87
N GLY A 302 -15.17 -9.29 39.07
CA GLY A 302 -14.96 -8.62 40.35
C GLY A 302 -16.11 -7.71 40.80
N GLY A 303 -17.08 -7.42 39.91
CA GLY A 303 -18.16 -6.46 40.17
C GLY A 303 -17.63 -5.01 40.28
N PRO A 304 -18.51 -4.00 40.18
CA PRO A 304 -18.07 -2.62 40.18
C PRO A 304 -17.65 -2.21 41.60
N GLU A 305 -16.34 -2.20 41.88
CA GLU A 305 -15.82 -1.27 42.88
C GLU A 305 -15.96 0.15 42.34
N VAL A 306 -17.15 0.72 42.51
CA VAL A 306 -17.33 2.16 42.47
C VAL A 306 -16.59 2.71 43.68
N SER A 307 -15.35 3.15 43.50
CA SER A 307 -14.80 4.18 44.37
C SER A 307 -15.43 5.51 43.97
N PRO A 308 -16.23 6.16 44.84
CA PRO A 308 -16.63 7.53 44.61
C PRO A 308 -15.49 8.48 45.04
N GLY A 309 -15.01 9.30 44.11
CA GLY A 309 -14.14 10.47 44.39
C GLY A 309 -12.74 10.33 43.79
N ARG A 310 -12.16 11.37 43.17
CA ARG A 310 -12.38 12.81 43.26
C ARG A 310 -12.24 13.49 41.90
#